data_AF-A0A951LEB9-F1
#
_entry.id   AF-A0A951LEB9-F1
#
_cell.length_a   1.000
_cell.length_b   1.000
_cell.length_c   1.000
_cell.angle_alpha   90.00
_cell.angle_beta   90.00
_cell.angle_gamma   90.00
#
_symmetry.space_group_name_H-M   'P 1'
#
loop_
_entity.id
_entity.type
_entity.pdbx_description
1 polymer ?
#
loop_
_entity_poly.entity_id
_entity_poly.type
_entity_poly.pdbx_seq_one_letter_code
_entity_poly.pdbx_strand_id
1 'polypeptide(L)'
;MEPGLLGSRRPCRAAAVWLASGATILTPALSQARADAILPPPPPPPNAARLEGTFLLSGRVTTANNVSGEHVGERVARTWAFIPRCRISVCNSLVLLRARASGQDKLILRRRGPAYYAGGGSFDAPLRCGKRDYKHGELVPFTITVRVTAAALAGGVAVASQVRATYISRARFNLTPCVTAPASDAAVYQGQLLPGPPPTPAPTADAVRRGSRP
;
A
#
# COMPACT_ATOMS: atom_id res chain seq x y z
N MET A 1 39.20 -32.98 -22.59
CA MET A 1 40.05 -33.08 -21.38
C MET A 1 39.14 -33.44 -20.23
N GLU A 2 39.07 -34.73 -19.93
CA GLU A 2 38.67 -35.24 -18.61
C GLU A 2 39.94 -35.24 -17.73
N PRO A 3 39.82 -35.26 -16.39
CA PRO A 3 39.62 -36.55 -15.73
C PRO A 3 38.58 -36.50 -14.60
N GLY A 4 37.86 -37.61 -14.47
CA GLY A 4 36.96 -37.88 -13.37
C GLY A 4 37.67 -38.30 -12.08
N LEU A 5 36.87 -38.65 -11.08
CA LEU A 5 37.28 -39.57 -10.01
C LEU A 5 36.05 -40.30 -9.46
N LEU A 6 36.13 -41.62 -9.58
CA LEU A 6 35.28 -42.66 -9.01
C LEU A 6 35.28 -42.60 -7.47
N GLY A 7 34.16 -43.01 -6.86
CA GLY A 7 34.06 -43.23 -5.42
C GLY A 7 33.05 -44.32 -5.06
N SER A 8 33.30 -45.54 -5.48
CA SER A 8 32.61 -46.77 -5.04
C SER A 8 33.04 -47.15 -3.62
N ARG A 9 32.11 -47.59 -2.75
CA ARG A 9 32.17 -48.87 -2.00
C ARG A 9 31.03 -49.01 -0.97
N ARG A 10 30.34 -50.15 -1.07
CA ARG A 10 29.40 -50.77 -0.10
C ARG A 10 30.18 -51.27 1.15
N PRO A 11 29.63 -52.18 1.98
CA PRO A 11 28.47 -52.16 2.86
C PRO A 11 28.91 -52.38 4.33
N CYS A 12 28.00 -52.34 5.31
CA CYS A 12 28.14 -53.21 6.48
C CYS A 12 26.77 -53.46 7.13
N ARG A 13 26.25 -54.68 6.90
CA ARG A 13 25.26 -55.29 7.77
C ARG A 13 25.95 -55.60 9.09
N ALA A 14 25.41 -55.11 10.19
CA ALA A 14 25.63 -55.69 11.50
C ALA A 14 24.25 -56.01 12.09
N ALA A 15 23.94 -57.30 12.13
CA ALA A 15 22.87 -57.84 12.93
C ALA A 15 23.34 -57.84 14.39
N ALA A 16 22.50 -57.36 15.30
CA ALA A 16 22.68 -57.57 16.73
C ALA A 16 21.32 -57.90 17.34
N VAL A 17 21.15 -59.19 17.59
CA VAL A 17 20.14 -59.78 18.48
C VAL A 17 20.58 -59.49 19.90
N TRP A 18 19.75 -58.85 20.73
CA TRP A 18 19.89 -58.88 22.19
C TRP A 18 18.53 -58.82 22.89
N LEU A 19 18.25 -59.95 23.56
CA LEU A 19 17.57 -60.19 24.85
C LEU A 19 16.35 -59.36 25.27
N ALA A 20 15.27 -60.10 25.50
CA ALA A 20 14.15 -59.74 26.34
C ALA A 20 14.58 -59.56 27.80
N SER A 21 14.23 -58.41 28.38
CA SER A 21 14.14 -58.20 29.83
C SER A 21 12.87 -57.39 30.09
N GLY A 22 11.96 -57.97 30.87
CA GLY A 22 10.72 -57.31 31.28
C GLY A 22 11.01 -56.05 32.06
N ALA A 23 10.52 -54.92 31.55
CA ALA A 23 10.44 -53.66 32.28
C ALA A 23 8.96 -53.28 32.36
N THR A 24 8.44 -53.23 33.58
CA THR A 24 7.11 -52.71 33.88
C THR A 24 7.09 -51.24 33.46
N ILE A 25 6.47 -50.96 32.31
CA ILE A 25 6.34 -49.59 31.79
C ILE A 25 5.28 -48.89 32.64
N LEU A 26 5.73 -48.11 33.62
CA LEU A 26 4.92 -47.01 34.16
C LEU A 26 4.61 -46.09 32.97
N THR A 27 3.41 -46.18 32.43
CA THR A 27 2.91 -45.24 31.42
C THR A 27 2.81 -43.88 32.09
N PRO A 28 3.69 -42.89 31.78
CA PRO A 28 3.37 -41.52 32.12
C PRO A 28 2.07 -41.20 31.37
N ALA A 29 1.04 -40.82 32.11
CA ALA A 29 -0.14 -40.20 31.51
C ALA A 29 0.36 -38.97 30.75
N LEU A 30 0.51 -39.11 29.44
CA LEU A 30 0.77 -38.00 28.53
C LEU A 30 -0.46 -37.11 28.63
N SER A 31 -0.39 -36.12 29.51
CA SER A 31 -1.29 -34.99 29.52
C SER A 31 -1.16 -34.35 28.15
N GLN A 32 -2.10 -34.65 27.26
CA GLN A 32 -2.27 -33.96 26.00
C GLN A 32 -2.64 -32.53 26.35
N ALA A 33 -1.63 -31.68 26.55
CA ALA A 33 -1.78 -30.25 26.43
C ALA A 33 -2.33 -30.03 25.04
N ARG A 34 -3.65 -29.82 24.95
CA ARG A 34 -4.26 -29.25 23.75
C ARG A 34 -3.59 -27.91 23.60
N ALA A 35 -2.63 -27.85 22.69
CA ALA A 35 -2.22 -26.59 22.12
C ALA A 35 -3.47 -26.08 21.42
N ASP A 36 -4.29 -25.32 22.15
CA ASP A 36 -5.28 -24.46 21.54
C ASP A 36 -4.48 -23.61 20.56
N ALA A 37 -4.59 -23.95 19.28
CA ALA A 37 -3.99 -23.17 18.23
C ALA A 37 -4.59 -21.78 18.39
N ILE A 38 -3.81 -20.86 18.94
CA ILE A 38 -4.18 -19.45 19.03
C ILE A 38 -4.23 -18.98 17.58
N LEU A 39 -5.42 -19.09 16.99
CA LEU A 39 -5.67 -18.56 15.66
C LEU A 39 -5.35 -17.06 15.72
N PRO A 40 -4.57 -16.53 14.78
CA PRO A 40 -4.33 -15.10 14.74
C PRO A 40 -5.67 -14.37 14.70
N PRO A 41 -5.80 -13.23 15.39
CA PRO A 41 -7.04 -12.47 15.36
C PRO A 41 -7.39 -12.13 13.91
N PRO A 42 -8.69 -12.10 13.55
CA PRO A 42 -9.10 -11.74 12.21
C PRO A 42 -8.59 -10.34 11.85
N PRO A 43 -8.25 -10.09 10.57
CA PRO A 43 -7.80 -8.78 10.16
C PRO A 43 -8.89 -7.74 10.42
N PRO A 44 -8.52 -6.49 10.78
CA PRO A 44 -9.49 -5.44 11.00
C PRO A 44 -10.28 -5.15 9.71
N PRO A 45 -11.55 -4.75 9.80
CA PRO A 45 -12.33 -4.42 8.62
C PRO A 45 -11.83 -3.12 7.97
N PRO A 46 -11.86 -2.99 6.63
CA PRO A 46 -11.34 -1.82 5.92
C PRO A 46 -11.95 -0.48 6.33
N ASN A 47 -13.20 -0.46 6.81
CA ASN A 47 -13.91 0.76 7.21
C ASN A 47 -13.45 1.33 8.57
N ALA A 48 -12.80 0.50 9.40
CA ALA A 48 -12.20 0.88 10.68
C ALA A 48 -10.72 1.31 10.54
N ALA A 49 -10.14 1.11 9.35
CA ALA A 49 -8.73 1.36 9.10
C ALA A 49 -8.45 2.85 8.87
N ARG A 50 -7.42 3.36 9.54
CA ARG A 50 -6.86 4.69 9.28
C ARG A 50 -6.05 4.63 7.98
N LEU A 51 -6.37 5.52 7.04
CA LEU A 51 -5.59 5.68 5.82
C LEU A 51 -4.42 6.63 6.08
N GLU A 52 -3.24 6.06 6.22
CA GLU A 52 -1.99 6.79 6.46
C GLU A 52 -0.79 6.05 5.87
N GLY A 53 0.31 6.79 5.66
CA GLY A 53 1.57 6.24 5.16
C GLY A 53 1.72 6.35 3.64
N THR A 54 2.76 5.71 3.12
CA THR A 54 3.15 5.78 1.71
C THR A 54 2.76 4.50 1.00
N PHE A 55 2.09 4.61 -0.14
CA PHE A 55 1.63 3.48 -0.94
C PHE A 55 2.34 3.47 -2.28
N LEU A 56 2.82 2.29 -2.67
CA LEU A 56 3.19 2.00 -4.05
C LEU A 56 1.93 1.60 -4.81
N LEU A 57 1.64 2.32 -5.88
CA LEU A 57 0.46 2.14 -6.71
C LEU A 57 0.86 1.59 -8.06
N SER A 58 0.27 0.46 -8.42
CA SER A 58 0.27 -0.07 -9.78
C SER A 58 -1.03 0.35 -10.45
N GLY A 59 -0.92 1.10 -11.53
CA GLY A 59 -2.04 1.68 -12.26
C GLY A 59 -2.16 1.19 -13.68
N ARG A 60 -3.35 1.40 -14.24
CA ARG A 60 -3.65 1.25 -15.65
C ARG A 60 -4.37 2.50 -16.14
N VAL A 61 -3.88 3.08 -17.23
CA VAL A 61 -4.57 4.16 -17.95
C VAL A 61 -5.84 3.59 -18.58
N THR A 62 -7.00 4.18 -18.26
CA THR A 62 -8.32 3.76 -18.77
C THR A 62 -8.86 4.71 -19.84
N THR A 63 -8.34 5.93 -19.89
CA THR A 63 -8.69 6.94 -20.90
C THR A 63 -7.46 7.76 -21.18
N ALA A 64 -7.18 8.01 -22.46
CA ALA A 64 -6.12 8.91 -22.93
C ALA A 64 -6.55 9.48 -24.28
N ASN A 65 -7.23 10.62 -24.26
CA ASN A 65 -7.71 11.32 -25.44
C ASN A 65 -6.85 12.56 -25.64
N ASN A 66 -6.13 12.64 -26.76
CA ASN A 66 -5.28 13.79 -27.10
C ASN A 66 -4.26 14.18 -26.00
N VAL A 67 -3.82 13.21 -25.19
CA VAL A 67 -2.78 13.40 -24.17
C VAL A 67 -1.47 12.82 -24.70
N SER A 68 -0.46 13.69 -24.83
CA SER A 68 0.83 13.28 -25.37
C SER A 68 1.52 12.26 -24.45
N GLY A 69 1.94 11.13 -25.01
CA GLY A 69 2.72 10.11 -24.31
C GLY A 69 1.92 9.19 -23.39
N GLU A 70 0.59 9.33 -23.30
CA GLU A 70 -0.27 8.43 -22.53
C GLU A 70 -1.11 7.54 -23.48
N HIS A 71 -1.19 6.25 -23.16
CA HIS A 71 -1.97 5.30 -23.96
C HIS A 71 -2.94 4.50 -23.11
N VAL A 72 -4.15 4.24 -23.63
CA VAL A 72 -5.11 3.36 -22.95
C VAL A 72 -4.50 1.97 -22.76
N GLY A 73 -4.62 1.43 -21.55
CA GLY A 73 -4.07 0.14 -21.18
C GLY A 73 -2.63 0.19 -20.67
N GLU A 74 -1.93 1.32 -20.82
CA GLU A 74 -0.57 1.52 -20.32
C GLU A 74 -0.50 1.29 -18.81
N ARG A 75 0.55 0.60 -18.37
CA ARG A 75 0.83 0.35 -16.95
C ARG A 75 1.70 1.46 -16.39
N VAL A 76 1.28 2.01 -15.26
CA VAL A 76 1.99 3.10 -14.59
C VAL A 76 2.29 2.72 -13.15
N ALA A 77 3.45 3.14 -12.64
CA ALA A 77 3.79 3.02 -11.23
C ALA A 77 3.85 4.42 -10.61
N ARG A 78 3.23 4.59 -9.44
CA ARG A 78 3.18 5.86 -8.71
C ARG A 78 3.37 5.63 -7.22
N THR A 79 3.86 6.64 -6.53
CA THR A 79 3.97 6.64 -5.07
C THR A 79 3.14 7.77 -4.49
N TRP A 80 2.19 7.44 -3.63
CA TRP A 80 1.33 8.41 -2.96
C TRP A 80 1.50 8.32 -1.45
N ALA A 81 1.58 9.47 -0.79
CA ALA A 81 1.60 9.53 0.67
C ALA A 81 0.29 10.13 1.19
N PHE A 82 -0.31 9.46 2.18
CA PHE A 82 -1.51 9.88 2.87
C PHE A 82 -1.15 10.36 4.27
N ILE A 83 -1.39 11.65 4.54
CA ILE A 83 -1.11 12.28 5.84
C ILE A 83 -2.45 12.53 6.54
N PRO A 84 -2.79 11.76 7.59
CA PRO A 84 -4.03 11.92 8.33
C PRO A 84 -4.07 13.29 9.05
N ARG A 85 -5.25 13.95 9.05
CA ARG A 85 -5.48 15.19 9.85
C ARG A 85 -6.10 14.92 11.23
N CYS A 86 -6.08 13.67 11.67
CA CYS A 86 -6.57 13.24 12.97
C CYS A 86 -5.52 12.38 13.67
N ARG A 87 -5.63 12.23 14.99
CA ARG A 87 -4.57 11.62 15.82
C ARG A 87 -4.64 10.10 15.93
N ILE A 88 -5.80 9.51 16.22
CA ILE A 88 -5.88 8.09 16.67
C ILE A 88 -7.06 7.31 16.05
N SER A 89 -7.72 7.84 15.02
CA SER A 89 -8.94 7.23 14.47
C SER A 89 -9.00 7.32 12.94
N VAL A 90 -10.09 6.82 12.36
CA VAL A 90 -10.41 7.03 10.95
C VAL A 90 -10.66 8.51 10.72
N CYS A 91 -9.82 9.15 9.90
CA CYS A 91 -9.94 10.60 9.69
C CYS A 91 -11.07 10.95 8.70
N ASN A 92 -11.80 12.03 9.00
CA ASN A 92 -12.76 12.63 8.08
C ASN A 92 -12.09 13.37 6.91
N SER A 93 -10.83 13.77 7.07
CA SER A 93 -10.02 14.32 5.99
C SER A 93 -8.55 13.96 6.16
N LEU A 94 -7.84 13.92 5.04
CA LEU A 94 -6.41 13.66 4.98
C LEU A 94 -5.80 14.44 3.82
N VAL A 95 -4.50 14.66 3.88
CA VAL A 95 -3.73 15.22 2.78
C VAL A 95 -3.18 14.08 1.94
N LEU A 96 -3.39 14.14 0.63
CA LEU A 96 -2.74 13.27 -0.35
C LEU A 96 -1.60 14.05 -1.01
N LEU A 97 -0.39 13.49 -0.92
CA LEU A 97 0.79 13.93 -1.64
C LEU A 97 1.06 12.97 -2.81
N ARG A 98 1.14 13.50 -4.03
CA ARG A 98 1.42 12.71 -5.24
C ARG A 98 2.69 13.21 -5.90
N ALA A 99 3.66 12.33 -6.08
CA ALA A 99 4.82 12.63 -6.92
C ALA A 99 4.44 12.66 -8.41
N ARG A 100 5.07 13.56 -9.15
CA ARG A 100 5.02 13.68 -10.61
C ARG A 100 6.42 13.91 -11.16
N ALA A 101 6.57 13.75 -12.48
CA ALA A 101 7.83 14.05 -13.18
C ALA A 101 8.31 15.50 -12.95
N SER A 102 7.38 16.46 -12.83
CA SER A 102 7.68 17.89 -12.66
C SER A 102 7.50 18.43 -11.23
N GLY A 103 7.34 17.56 -10.21
CA GLY A 103 7.19 18.00 -8.82
C GLY A 103 6.19 17.17 -8.03
N GLN A 104 5.40 17.82 -7.17
CA GLN A 104 4.46 17.15 -6.27
C GLN A 104 3.12 17.89 -6.19
N ASP A 105 2.02 17.14 -6.24
CA ASP A 105 0.69 17.66 -5.93
C ASP A 105 0.34 17.44 -4.47
N LYS A 106 -0.34 18.42 -3.88
CA LYS A 106 -0.97 18.32 -2.57
C LYS A 106 -2.46 18.59 -2.72
N LEU A 107 -3.30 17.63 -2.34
CA LEU A 107 -4.74 17.85 -2.26
C LEU A 107 -5.34 17.26 -0.99
N ILE A 108 -6.51 17.75 -0.59
CA ILE A 108 -7.24 17.24 0.55
C ILE A 108 -8.26 16.22 0.06
N LEU A 109 -8.20 15.00 0.57
CA LEU A 109 -9.26 14.02 0.42
C LEU A 109 -10.20 14.09 1.63
N ARG A 110 -11.50 14.09 1.37
CA ARG A 110 -12.54 14.04 2.40
C ARG A 110 -13.18 12.65 2.39
N ARG A 111 -13.46 12.11 3.57
CA ARG A 111 -14.20 10.86 3.71
C ARG A 111 -15.63 11.10 3.23
N ARG A 112 -16.11 10.25 2.33
CA ARG A 112 -17.46 10.32 1.75
C ARG A 112 -18.32 9.10 2.07
N GLY A 113 -17.73 8.07 2.66
CA GLY A 113 -18.43 6.87 3.11
C GLY A 113 -17.48 5.91 3.83
N PRO A 114 -17.99 4.73 4.23
CA PRO A 114 -17.17 3.68 4.82
C PRO A 114 -16.01 3.33 3.87
N ALA A 115 -14.78 3.39 4.41
CA ALA A 115 -13.54 3.12 3.69
C ALA A 115 -13.32 3.98 2.42
N TYR A 116 -14.04 5.09 2.22
CA TYR A 116 -14.06 5.82 0.95
C TYR A 116 -13.77 7.31 1.10
N TYR A 117 -12.82 7.79 0.30
CA TYR A 117 -12.32 9.15 0.27
C TYR A 117 -12.38 9.73 -1.13
N ALA A 118 -12.69 11.01 -1.25
CA ALA A 118 -12.69 11.73 -2.51
C ALA A 118 -12.18 13.16 -2.35
N GLY A 119 -11.51 13.66 -3.37
CA GLY A 119 -11.03 15.03 -3.46
C GLY A 119 -10.62 15.36 -4.89
N GLY A 120 -10.37 16.63 -5.16
CA GLY A 120 -9.94 17.09 -6.47
C GLY A 120 -8.96 18.24 -6.35
N GLY A 121 -8.37 18.59 -7.48
CA GLY A 121 -7.43 19.69 -7.62
C GLY A 121 -7.20 19.99 -9.09
N SER A 122 -6.20 20.82 -9.35
CA SER A 122 -5.74 21.11 -10.70
C SER A 122 -4.23 21.28 -10.71
N PHE A 123 -3.64 21.15 -11.89
CA PHE A 123 -2.23 21.43 -12.09
C PHE A 123 -1.95 21.91 -13.50
N ASP A 124 -0.80 22.56 -13.67
CA ASP A 124 -0.34 22.93 -14.99
C ASP A 124 0.61 21.86 -15.56
N ALA A 125 0.41 21.55 -16.84
CA ALA A 125 1.27 20.68 -17.62
C ALA A 125 1.94 21.48 -18.75
N PRO A 126 3.16 21.09 -19.15
CA PRO A 126 3.79 21.69 -20.31
C PRO A 126 3.06 21.28 -21.59
N LEU A 127 2.86 22.24 -22.49
CA LEU A 127 2.29 22.00 -23.82
C LEU A 127 3.14 22.70 -24.88
N ARG A 128 3.40 21.99 -25.98
CA ARG A 128 4.10 22.55 -27.14
C ARG A 128 3.10 23.14 -28.12
N CYS A 129 3.32 24.39 -28.50
CA CYS A 129 2.54 25.09 -29.52
C CYS A 129 3.50 25.60 -30.61
N GLY A 130 3.43 24.96 -31.79
CA GLY A 130 4.39 25.16 -32.88
C GLY A 130 5.82 24.82 -32.46
N LYS A 131 6.70 25.84 -32.48
CA LYS A 131 8.12 25.71 -32.10
C LYS A 131 8.40 26.10 -30.64
N ARG A 132 7.38 26.48 -29.86
CA ARG A 132 7.53 26.98 -28.49
C ARG A 132 6.92 26.01 -27.48
N ASP A 133 7.68 25.75 -26.43
CA ASP A 133 7.21 25.00 -25.27
C ASP A 133 6.70 25.97 -24.20
N TYR A 134 5.44 25.79 -23.79
CA TYR A 134 4.80 26.55 -22.73
C TYR A 134 4.81 25.71 -21.45
N LYS A 135 5.57 26.12 -20.43
CA LYS A 135 5.69 25.38 -19.16
C LYS A 135 4.34 25.18 -18.44
N HIS A 136 3.45 26.16 -18.57
CA HIS A 136 2.08 26.15 -18.04
C HIS A 136 1.07 26.20 -19.21
N GLY A 137 1.31 25.36 -20.21
CA GLY A 137 0.54 25.40 -21.47
C GLY A 137 -0.81 24.70 -21.39
N GLU A 138 -1.06 23.92 -20.35
CA GLU A 138 -2.32 23.20 -20.16
C GLU A 138 -2.70 23.18 -18.68
N LEU A 139 -3.96 23.49 -18.36
CA LEU A 139 -4.54 23.32 -17.03
C LEU A 139 -5.31 22.00 -16.97
N VAL A 140 -4.94 21.14 -16.02
CA VAL A 140 -5.48 19.79 -15.85
C VAL A 140 -6.26 19.70 -14.52
N PRO A 141 -7.57 19.99 -14.51
CA PRO A 141 -8.42 19.66 -13.37
C PRO A 141 -8.57 18.14 -13.23
N PHE A 142 -8.58 17.65 -12.01
CA PHE A 142 -8.72 16.22 -11.75
C PHE A 142 -9.49 15.93 -10.47
N THR A 143 -10.08 14.74 -10.42
CA THR A 143 -10.67 14.14 -9.23
C THR A 143 -9.96 12.83 -8.92
N ILE A 144 -9.76 12.59 -7.62
CA ILE A 144 -9.26 11.33 -7.08
C ILE A 144 -10.28 10.74 -6.14
N THR A 145 -10.48 9.44 -6.27
CA THR A 145 -11.19 8.65 -5.27
C THR A 145 -10.27 7.56 -4.74
N VAL A 146 -10.40 7.22 -3.46
CA VAL A 146 -9.62 6.17 -2.81
C VAL A 146 -10.55 5.34 -1.95
N ARG A 147 -10.48 4.03 -2.10
CA ARG A 147 -11.16 3.04 -1.27
C ARG A 147 -10.12 2.19 -0.56
N VAL A 148 -10.21 2.09 0.77
CA VAL A 148 -9.45 1.10 1.53
C VAL A 148 -10.04 -0.28 1.26
N THR A 149 -9.21 -1.22 0.82
CA THR A 149 -9.64 -2.57 0.44
C THR A 149 -9.15 -3.64 1.40
N ALA A 150 -8.04 -3.39 2.10
CA ALA A 150 -7.54 -4.25 3.17
C ALA A 150 -6.93 -3.40 4.28
N ALA A 151 -6.88 -3.98 5.48
CA ALA A 151 -6.31 -3.37 6.65
C ALA A 151 -5.45 -4.36 7.42
N ALA A 152 -4.49 -3.83 8.18
CA ALA A 152 -3.60 -4.58 9.05
C ALA A 152 -3.53 -3.90 10.42
N LEU A 153 -3.14 -4.65 11.45
CA LEU A 153 -2.83 -4.08 12.75
C LEU A 153 -1.35 -3.64 12.76
N ALA A 154 -1.10 -2.39 13.11
CA ALA A 154 0.23 -1.85 13.38
C ALA A 154 0.22 -1.21 14.77
N GLY A 155 0.95 -1.79 15.73
CA GLY A 155 0.96 -1.29 17.11
C GLY A 155 -0.42 -1.29 17.78
N GLY A 156 -1.29 -2.25 17.45
CA GLY A 156 -2.67 -2.33 17.96
C GLY A 156 -3.68 -1.41 17.26
N VAL A 157 -3.26 -0.63 16.26
CA VAL A 157 -4.12 0.26 15.49
C VAL A 157 -4.39 -0.33 14.11
N ALA A 158 -5.66 -0.30 13.68
CA ALA A 158 -6.02 -0.69 12.32
C ALA A 158 -5.58 0.38 11.31
N VAL A 159 -4.64 0.01 10.44
CA VAL A 159 -4.11 0.85 9.36
C VAL A 159 -4.44 0.24 8.00
N ALA A 160 -4.68 1.08 7.00
CA ALA A 160 -4.92 0.63 5.63
C ALA A 160 -3.66 -0.06 5.10
N SER A 161 -3.78 -1.31 4.63
CA SER A 161 -2.68 -2.06 4.03
C SER A 161 -2.80 -2.11 2.50
N GLN A 162 -4.02 -2.01 1.98
CA GLN A 162 -4.28 -1.93 0.54
C GLN A 162 -5.36 -0.91 0.23
N VAL A 163 -5.21 -0.29 -0.94
CA VAL A 163 -6.18 0.67 -1.47
C VAL A 163 -6.47 0.41 -2.94
N ARG A 164 -7.66 0.81 -3.38
CA ARG A 164 -7.99 1.01 -4.79
C ARG A 164 -8.24 2.49 -5.00
N ALA A 165 -7.64 3.08 -6.03
CA ALA A 165 -7.84 4.48 -6.34
C ALA A 165 -8.25 4.70 -7.79
N THR A 166 -8.93 5.81 -8.05
CA THR A 166 -9.19 6.30 -9.40
C THR A 166 -8.69 7.73 -9.53
N TYR A 167 -8.22 8.06 -10.71
CA TYR A 167 -7.89 9.41 -11.15
C TYR A 167 -8.70 9.67 -12.41
N ILE A 168 -9.35 10.84 -12.48
CA ILE A 168 -10.15 11.25 -13.63
C ILE A 168 -9.91 12.73 -13.89
N SER A 169 -9.46 13.06 -15.09
CA SER A 169 -9.51 14.39 -15.68
C SER A 169 -10.45 14.35 -16.89
N ARG A 170 -11.62 14.97 -16.75
CA ARG A 170 -12.65 14.95 -17.80
C ARG A 170 -12.36 15.91 -18.94
N ALA A 171 -11.53 16.91 -18.68
CA ALA A 171 -11.15 17.92 -19.63
C ALA A 171 -9.80 18.49 -19.19
N ARG A 172 -8.97 18.80 -20.17
CA ARG A 172 -7.77 19.61 -20.03
C ARG A 172 -7.93 20.87 -20.85
N PHE A 173 -7.54 22.00 -20.29
CA PHE A 173 -7.73 23.31 -20.91
C PHE A 173 -6.41 23.82 -21.46
N ASN A 174 -6.37 24.06 -22.76
CA ASN A 174 -5.22 24.65 -23.43
C ASN A 174 -5.10 26.14 -23.07
N LEU A 175 -3.94 26.53 -22.55
CA LEU A 175 -3.58 27.89 -22.15
C LEU A 175 -2.60 28.55 -23.13
N THR A 176 -2.38 27.94 -24.30
CA THR A 176 -1.53 28.44 -25.37
C THR A 176 -2.37 29.09 -26.48
N PRO A 177 -1.75 29.90 -27.37
CA PRO A 177 -2.44 30.46 -28.55
C PRO A 177 -2.84 29.43 -29.61
N CYS A 178 -2.30 28.20 -29.57
CA CYS A 178 -2.65 27.17 -30.54
C CYS A 178 -4.07 26.65 -30.26
N VAL A 179 -4.81 26.32 -31.31
CA VAL A 179 -6.05 25.53 -31.17
C VAL A 179 -5.67 24.06 -31.04
N THR A 180 -6.18 23.39 -30.01
CA THR A 180 -5.99 21.95 -29.81
C THR A 180 -7.34 21.28 -29.63
N ALA A 181 -7.39 19.99 -29.98
CA ALA A 181 -8.55 19.16 -29.68
C ALA A 181 -8.73 19.05 -28.14
N PRO A 182 -9.98 18.85 -27.65
CA PRO A 182 -10.23 18.55 -26.25
C PRO A 182 -9.42 17.33 -25.78
N ALA A 183 -8.78 17.43 -24.63
CA ALA A 183 -8.00 16.34 -24.06
C ALA A 183 -8.59 15.87 -22.73
N SER A 184 -8.41 14.58 -22.43
CA SER A 184 -8.88 13.96 -21.18
C SER A 184 -8.14 12.66 -20.90
N ASP A 185 -8.00 12.33 -19.62
CA ASP A 185 -7.32 11.13 -19.17
C ASP A 185 -7.92 10.58 -17.87
N ALA A 186 -7.79 9.27 -17.70
CA ALA A 186 -8.21 8.59 -16.49
C ALA A 186 -7.35 7.37 -16.24
N ALA A 187 -7.20 7.01 -14.97
CA ALA A 187 -6.47 5.83 -14.57
C ALA A 187 -7.09 5.20 -13.32
N VAL A 188 -6.92 3.89 -13.21
CA VAL A 188 -7.29 3.10 -12.02
C VAL A 188 -6.03 2.53 -11.41
N TYR A 189 -5.99 2.45 -10.08
CA TYR A 189 -4.82 2.01 -9.33
C TYR A 189 -5.20 0.99 -8.27
N GLN A 190 -4.27 0.06 -8.03
CA GLN A 190 -4.19 -0.76 -6.82
C GLN A 190 -2.94 -0.36 -6.06
N GLY A 191 -3.07 -0.12 -4.77
CA GLY A 191 -1.98 0.36 -3.92
C GLY A 191 -1.72 -0.59 -2.76
N GLN A 192 -0.46 -0.75 -2.43
CA GLN A 192 0.00 -1.48 -1.24
C GLN A 192 0.81 -0.54 -0.35
N LEU A 193 0.56 -0.61 0.96
CA LEU A 193 1.31 0.16 1.94
C LEU A 193 2.78 -0.28 1.88
N LEU A 194 3.69 0.67 1.68
CA LEU A 194 5.10 0.42 1.79
C LEU A 194 5.48 0.25 3.27
N PRO A 195 6.45 -0.63 3.58
CA PRO A 195 7.03 -0.69 4.91
C PRO A 195 7.53 0.70 5.31
N GLY A 196 6.88 1.29 6.30
CA GLY A 196 7.35 2.50 6.95
C GLY A 196 8.21 2.16 8.17
N PRO A 197 8.94 3.14 8.73
CA PRO A 197 9.37 3.01 10.12
C PRO A 197 8.14 2.71 11.00
N PRO A 198 8.26 1.87 12.04
CA PRO A 198 7.13 1.50 12.89
C PRO A 198 6.45 2.77 13.43
N PRO A 199 5.11 2.82 13.50
CA PRO A 199 4.41 3.97 14.03
C PRO A 199 4.90 4.21 15.47
N THR A 200 5.26 5.45 15.80
CA THR A 200 5.59 5.81 17.18
C THR A 200 4.36 5.47 18.04
N PRO A 201 4.49 4.61 19.06
CA PRO A 201 3.36 4.28 19.92
C PRO A 201 2.81 5.56 20.53
N ALA A 202 1.48 5.70 20.53
CA ALA A 202 0.82 6.78 21.24
C ALA A 202 1.28 6.76 22.71
N PRO A 203 1.56 7.92 23.35
CA PRO A 203 1.88 7.92 24.76
C PRO A 203 0.72 7.29 25.52
N THR A 204 0.99 6.18 26.20
CA THR A 204 0.04 5.53 27.11
C THR A 204 -0.37 6.53 28.18
N ALA A 205 -1.66 6.52 28.55
CA ALA A 205 -2.26 7.45 29.52
C ALA A 205 -1.53 7.49 30.88
N ASP A 206 -0.71 6.49 31.20
CA ASP A 206 0.13 6.45 32.41
C ASP A 206 1.30 7.44 32.44
N ALA A 207 1.70 8.03 31.30
CA ALA A 207 2.77 9.03 31.28
C ALA A 207 2.28 10.42 31.74
N VAL A 208 0.99 10.72 31.57
CA VAL A 208 0.40 12.02 31.96
C VAL A 208 0.25 12.13 33.49
N ARG A 209 0.07 10.99 34.19
CA ARG A 209 -0.12 10.97 35.64
C ARG A 209 1.15 11.12 36.47
N ARG A 210 2.34 11.01 35.85
CA ARG A 210 3.64 11.12 36.54
C ARG A 210 4.32 12.50 36.40
N GLY A 211 3.79 13.39 35.55
CA GLY A 211 4.34 14.74 35.34
C GLY A 211 3.67 15.85 36.15
N SER A 212 2.71 15.51 37.02
CA SER A 212 1.97 16.48 37.85
C SER A 212 2.15 16.15 39.33
N ARG A 213 3.33 16.46 39.87
CA ARG A 213 3.45 16.82 41.28
C ARG A 213 4.16 18.19 41.35
N PRO A 214 3.62 19.14 42.14
CA PRO A 214 4.14 20.49 42.27
C PRO A 214 5.53 20.52 42.93
#